data_AF-A0A559MJ52-F1
#
_entry.id   AF-A0A559MJ52-F1
#
_cell.length_a   1.000
_cell.length_b   1.000
_cell.length_c   1.000
_cell.angle_alpha   90.00
_cell.angle_beta   90.00
_cell.angle_gamma   90.00
#
_symmetry.space_group_name_H-M   'P 1'
#
loop_
_entity.id
_entity.type
_entity.pdbx_description
1 polymer ?
#
loop_
_entity_poly.entity_id
_entity_poly.type
_entity_poly.pdbx_seq_one_letter_code
_entity_poly.pdbx_strand_id
1 'polypeptide(L)'
;MEASSKRISLPDEEPEIFSSVLEYLYKGDYYPRLVHNKRRNSWELESGEGGTGSVESTVYHHGVDGELLKDTVIYCTAEKYGLEELKRVALRKQGLQSGIQCSTILSTARYAYANTPDTDSKLRAHYLALIIRSRGTFKRSGTMQLEMHNGGSQLFFDLFVALCNHVDDVASIA
;
A
#
# COMPACT_ATOMS: atom_id res chain seq x y z
N MET A 1 -21.25 -14.50 -38.43
CA MET A 1 -20.27 -13.83 -37.54
C MET A 1 -20.64 -14.24 -36.14
N GLU A 2 -19.94 -15.23 -35.58
CA GLU A 2 -20.09 -15.56 -34.16
C GLU A 2 -19.72 -14.31 -33.35
N ALA A 3 -20.62 -13.86 -32.48
CA ALA A 3 -20.30 -12.83 -31.51
C ALA A 3 -19.14 -13.38 -30.68
N SER A 4 -17.93 -12.82 -30.86
CA SER A 4 -16.81 -13.16 -29.99
C SER A 4 -17.27 -12.87 -28.56
N SER A 5 -17.45 -13.91 -27.76
CA SER A 5 -17.77 -13.76 -26.34
C SER A 5 -16.75 -12.78 -25.75
N LYS A 6 -17.22 -11.59 -25.34
CA LYS A 6 -16.39 -10.52 -24.77
C LYS A 6 -15.94 -10.91 -23.35
N ARG A 7 -15.20 -12.02 -23.24
CA ARG A 7 -14.72 -12.60 -22.00
C ARG A 7 -13.26 -12.21 -21.84
N ILE A 8 -12.95 -11.53 -20.75
CA ILE A 8 -11.60 -11.20 -20.34
C ILE A 8 -11.25 -12.15 -19.20
N SER A 9 -10.09 -12.81 -19.28
CA SER A 9 -9.55 -13.64 -18.19
C SER A 9 -8.50 -12.83 -17.44
N LEU A 10 -8.62 -12.82 -16.11
CA LEU A 10 -7.73 -12.11 -15.19
C LEU A 10 -7.19 -13.09 -14.15
N PRO A 11 -6.35 -14.07 -14.55
CA PRO A 11 -5.89 -15.14 -13.66
C PRO A 11 -4.95 -14.65 -12.54
N ASP A 12 -4.31 -13.49 -12.73
CA ASP A 12 -3.33 -12.93 -11.81
C ASP A 12 -3.92 -11.87 -10.86
N GLU A 13 -5.23 -11.59 -10.96
CA GLU A 13 -5.89 -10.59 -10.12
C GLU A 13 -6.64 -11.26 -8.97
N GLU A 14 -6.41 -10.78 -7.76
CA GLU A 14 -7.20 -11.20 -6.61
C GLU A 14 -8.65 -10.68 -6.75
N PRO A 15 -9.69 -11.52 -6.55
CA PRO A 15 -11.09 -11.13 -6.74
C PRO A 15 -11.50 -9.88 -5.94
N GLU A 16 -11.02 -9.74 -4.71
CA GLU A 16 -11.31 -8.64 -3.79
C GLU A 16 -10.69 -7.32 -4.27
N ILE A 17 -9.51 -7.41 -4.89
CA ILE A 17 -8.80 -6.27 -5.48
C ILE A 17 -9.51 -5.81 -6.73
N PHE A 18 -9.83 -6.74 -7.64
CA PHE A 18 -10.55 -6.39 -8.85
C PHE A 18 -11.96 -5.87 -8.55
N SER A 19 -12.62 -6.40 -7.52
CA SER A 19 -13.92 -5.87 -7.05
C SER A 19 -13.80 -4.41 -6.61
N SER A 20 -12.72 -4.04 -5.92
CA SER A 20 -12.45 -2.65 -5.52
C SER A 20 -12.16 -1.76 -6.72
N VAL A 21 -11.42 -2.25 -7.72
CA VAL A 21 -11.16 -1.56 -8.99
C VAL A 21 -12.48 -1.31 -9.75
N LEU A 22 -13.33 -2.33 -9.86
CA LEU A 22 -14.64 -2.18 -10.49
C LEU A 22 -15.51 -1.15 -9.75
N GLU A 23 -15.58 -1.24 -8.42
CA GLU A 23 -16.33 -0.28 -7.62
C GLU A 23 -15.87 1.16 -7.88
N TYR A 24 -14.56 1.38 -7.92
CA TYR A 24 -13.98 2.66 -8.30
C TYR A 24 -14.40 3.12 -9.69
N LEU A 25 -14.37 2.24 -10.70
CA LEU A 25 -14.78 2.59 -12.06
C LEU A 25 -16.26 3.01 -12.15
N TYR A 26 -17.13 2.45 -11.30
CA TYR A 26 -18.55 2.81 -11.27
C TYR A 26 -18.88 4.01 -10.38
N LYS A 27 -18.13 4.23 -9.30
CA LYS A 27 -18.50 5.20 -8.23
C LYS A 27 -17.48 6.33 -8.02
N GLY A 28 -16.28 6.22 -8.60
CA GLY A 28 -15.15 7.12 -8.36
C GLY A 28 -14.41 6.88 -7.03
N ASP A 29 -14.82 5.88 -6.25
CA ASP A 29 -14.19 5.46 -5.00
C ASP A 29 -14.51 3.98 -4.73
N TYR A 30 -13.80 3.34 -3.79
CA TYR A 30 -14.02 1.96 -3.37
C TYR A 30 -14.11 1.85 -1.85
N TYR A 31 -14.83 0.86 -1.32
CA TYR A 31 -14.99 0.72 0.12
C TYR A 31 -13.65 0.39 0.84
N PRO A 32 -13.36 1.02 2.00
CA PRO A 32 -14.13 2.08 2.66
C PRO A 32 -13.87 3.46 2.03
N ARG A 33 -14.90 4.22 1.74
CA ARG A 33 -14.81 5.55 1.10
C ARG A 33 -14.04 6.57 1.93
N LEU A 34 -13.44 7.53 1.23
CA LEU A 34 -12.81 8.70 1.85
C LEU A 34 -13.88 9.70 2.27
N VAL A 35 -13.92 10.05 3.56
CA VAL A 35 -14.87 11.00 4.12
C VAL A 35 -14.13 12.22 4.66
N HIS A 36 -14.55 13.42 4.24
CA HIS A 36 -14.01 14.66 4.80
C HIS A 36 -14.73 15.03 6.09
N ASN A 37 -13.99 14.95 7.20
CA ASN A 37 -14.43 15.47 8.48
C ASN A 37 -14.30 16.98 8.50
N LYS A 38 -15.40 17.67 8.14
CA LYS A 38 -15.45 19.15 8.10
C LYS A 38 -15.10 19.81 9.44
N ARG A 39 -15.37 19.17 10.57
CA ARG A 39 -15.10 19.73 11.90
C ARG A 39 -13.61 19.77 12.21
N ARG A 40 -12.88 18.72 11.85
CA ARG A 40 -11.44 18.59 12.07
C ARG A 40 -10.61 19.02 10.87
N ASN A 41 -11.28 19.37 9.77
CA ASN A 41 -10.67 19.60 8.47
C ASN A 41 -9.69 18.47 8.08
N SER A 42 -10.08 17.22 8.35
CA SER A 42 -9.27 16.03 8.11
C SER A 42 -10.02 15.04 7.22
N TRP A 43 -9.28 14.11 6.63
CA TRP A 43 -9.86 12.99 5.88
C TRP A 43 -9.75 11.72 6.70
N GLU A 44 -10.81 10.93 6.65
CA GLU A 44 -10.97 9.70 7.43
C GLU A 44 -11.55 8.62 6.51
N LEU A 45 -11.32 7.35 6.83
CA LEU A 45 -12.00 6.24 6.18
C LEU A 45 -13.41 6.12 6.75
N GLU A 46 -14.40 5.83 5.91
CA GLU A 46 -15.73 5.54 6.41
C GLU A 46 -15.70 4.31 7.34
N SER A 47 -16.32 4.43 8.51
CA SER A 47 -16.48 3.31 9.45
C SER A 47 -17.61 2.41 8.97
N GLY A 48 -17.42 1.09 9.03
CA GLY A 48 -18.49 0.13 8.76
C GLY A 48 -19.69 0.35 9.68
N GLU A 49 -20.90 0.12 9.17
CA GLU A 49 -22.13 0.14 9.96
C GLU A 49 -22.01 -0.92 11.08
N GLY A 50 -21.90 -0.47 12.34
CA GLY A 50 -21.83 -1.36 13.51
C GLY A 50 -20.59 -1.23 14.41
N GLY A 51 -19.65 -0.32 14.12
CA GLY A 51 -18.60 0.09 15.09
C GLY A 51 -17.59 -0.98 15.54
N THR A 52 -17.71 -2.21 15.05
CA THR A 52 -16.89 -3.37 15.48
C THR A 52 -16.28 -4.15 14.30
N GLY A 53 -16.68 -3.88 13.06
CA GLY A 53 -16.04 -4.46 11.88
C GLY A 53 -14.74 -3.72 11.58
N SER A 54 -13.60 -4.32 11.94
CA SER A 54 -12.30 -3.89 11.41
C SER A 54 -12.41 -3.86 9.90
N VAL A 55 -12.29 -2.67 9.28
CA VAL A 55 -12.05 -2.58 7.85
C VAL A 55 -10.85 -3.48 7.55
N GLU A 56 -11.02 -4.41 6.62
CA GLU A 56 -9.94 -5.29 6.20
C GLU A 56 -8.89 -4.46 5.46
N SER A 57 -7.80 -4.14 6.16
CA SER A 57 -6.68 -3.33 5.65
C SER A 57 -5.67 -4.17 4.88
N THR A 58 -5.77 -5.50 4.99
CA THR A 58 -4.90 -6.47 4.33
C THR A 58 -5.69 -7.35 3.36
N VAL A 59 -4.97 -8.09 2.54
CA VAL A 59 -5.48 -9.10 1.63
C VAL A 59 -4.43 -10.21 1.56
N TYR A 60 -4.85 -11.46 1.54
CA TYR A 60 -3.97 -12.56 1.21
C TYR A 60 -3.70 -12.55 -0.30
N HIS A 61 -2.42 -12.51 -0.69
CA HIS A 61 -2.01 -12.45 -2.09
C HIS A 61 -1.29 -13.75 -2.46
N HIS A 62 -1.87 -14.53 -3.39
CA HIS A 62 -1.39 -15.87 -3.72
C HIS A 62 0.03 -15.87 -4.29
N GLY A 63 0.38 -14.87 -5.10
CA GLY A 63 1.72 -14.75 -5.68
C GLY A 63 2.85 -14.49 -4.68
N VAL A 64 2.53 -14.03 -3.45
CA VAL A 64 3.50 -13.77 -2.38
C VAL A 64 3.34 -14.79 -1.23
N ASP A 65 2.28 -15.60 -1.25
CA ASP A 65 1.90 -16.51 -0.17
C ASP A 65 1.87 -15.79 1.20
N GLY A 66 1.10 -14.71 1.27
CA GLY A 66 0.98 -13.94 2.51
C GLY A 66 0.11 -12.69 2.42
N GLU A 67 -0.05 -12.05 3.58
CA GLU A 67 -0.81 -10.81 3.74
C GLU A 67 -0.05 -9.60 3.20
N LEU A 68 -0.72 -8.82 2.37
CA LEU A 68 -0.29 -7.52 1.86
C LEU A 68 -1.32 -6.47 2.20
N LEU A 69 -0.94 -5.18 2.20
CA LEU A 69 -1.92 -4.12 2.39
C LEU A 69 -2.79 -3.97 1.16
N LYS A 70 -4.10 -4.09 1.35
CA LYS A 70 -5.11 -4.08 0.28
C LYS A 70 -4.98 -2.85 -0.60
N ASP A 71 -4.90 -1.66 0.00
CA ASP A 71 -4.77 -0.39 -0.72
C ASP A 71 -3.51 -0.32 -1.59
N THR A 72 -2.42 -1.01 -1.22
CA THR A 72 -1.21 -1.04 -2.05
C THR A 72 -1.32 -2.03 -3.21
N VAL A 73 -1.99 -3.16 -3.01
CA VAL A 73 -2.28 -4.07 -4.12
C VAL A 73 -3.19 -3.37 -5.13
N ILE A 74 -4.22 -2.65 -4.68
CA ILE A 74 -5.07 -1.80 -5.54
C ILE A 74 -4.23 -0.73 -6.26
N TYR A 75 -3.28 -0.09 -5.57
CA TYR A 75 -2.38 0.88 -6.20
C TYR A 75 -1.58 0.26 -7.35
N CYS A 76 -1.01 -0.92 -7.16
CA CYS A 76 -0.23 -1.62 -8.19
C CYS A 76 -1.11 -2.08 -9.36
N THR A 77 -2.32 -2.58 -9.07
CA THR A 77 -3.32 -2.89 -10.12
C THR A 77 -3.73 -1.64 -10.89
N ALA A 78 -3.87 -0.50 -10.21
CA ALA A 78 -4.18 0.78 -10.84
C ALA A 78 -3.04 1.25 -11.76
N GLU A 79 -1.78 1.07 -11.37
CA GLU A 79 -0.61 1.28 -12.24
C GLU A 79 -0.68 0.39 -13.48
N LYS A 80 -0.91 -0.92 -13.30
CA LYS A 80 -1.04 -1.89 -14.40
C LYS A 80 -2.14 -1.51 -15.41
N TYR A 81 -3.23 -0.92 -14.95
CA TYR A 81 -4.36 -0.50 -15.79
C TYR A 81 -4.31 0.97 -16.23
N GLY A 82 -3.30 1.74 -15.84
CA GLY A 82 -3.19 3.16 -16.18
C GLY A 82 -4.25 4.05 -15.50
N LEU A 83 -4.76 3.65 -14.34
CA LEU A 83 -5.78 4.35 -13.57
C LEU A 83 -5.15 5.33 -12.56
N GLU A 84 -4.60 6.44 -13.06
CA GLU A 84 -3.82 7.39 -12.25
C GLU A 84 -4.60 8.00 -11.07
N GLU A 85 -5.89 8.30 -11.24
CA GLU A 85 -6.70 8.81 -10.13
C GLU A 85 -6.98 7.75 -9.06
N LEU A 86 -7.09 6.47 -9.45
CA LEU A 86 -7.22 5.36 -8.49
C LEU A 86 -5.93 5.20 -7.67
N LYS A 87 -4.75 5.35 -8.28
CA LYS A 87 -3.47 5.37 -7.55
C LYS A 87 -3.48 6.42 -6.43
N ARG A 88 -3.98 7.63 -6.71
CA ARG A 88 -4.06 8.72 -5.72
C ARG A 88 -5.03 8.40 -4.59
N VAL A 89 -6.21 7.85 -4.93
CA VAL A 89 -7.21 7.42 -3.94
C VAL A 89 -6.62 6.33 -3.04
N ALA A 90 -5.99 5.32 -3.63
CA ALA A 90 -5.45 4.18 -2.90
C ALA A 90 -4.29 4.55 -1.97
N LEU A 91 -3.34 5.36 -2.47
CA LEU A 91 -2.23 5.86 -1.64
C LEU A 91 -2.73 6.71 -0.46
N ARG A 92 -3.79 7.50 -0.69
CA ARG A 92 -4.39 8.31 0.35
C ARG A 92 -5.06 7.47 1.43
N LYS A 93 -5.83 6.44 1.03
CA LYS A 93 -6.46 5.51 1.98
C LYS A 93 -5.44 4.75 2.79
N GLN A 94 -4.37 4.27 2.15
CA GLN A 94 -3.25 3.64 2.85
C GLN A 94 -2.68 4.58 3.92
N GLY A 95 -2.46 5.86 3.60
CA GLY A 95 -1.97 6.84 4.58
C GLY A 95 -2.85 7.04 5.82
N LEU A 96 -4.11 6.60 5.79
CA LEU A 96 -5.05 6.67 6.90
C LEU A 96 -5.11 5.37 7.72
N GLN A 97 -4.54 4.27 7.23
CA GLN A 97 -4.50 3.00 7.96
C GLN A 97 -3.57 3.09 9.18
N SER A 98 -3.91 2.35 10.23
CA SER A 98 -3.12 2.29 11.46
C SER A 98 -3.12 0.88 12.07
N GLY A 99 -2.20 0.60 12.99
CA GLY A 99 -2.12 -0.71 13.64
C GLY A 99 -1.56 -1.85 12.77
N ILE A 100 -0.96 -1.52 11.63
CA ILE A 100 -0.40 -2.50 10.68
C ILE A 100 0.85 -3.17 11.27
N GLN A 101 0.96 -4.49 11.10
CA GLN A 101 2.15 -5.25 11.49
C GLN A 101 3.38 -4.87 10.65
N CYS A 102 4.53 -4.80 11.32
CA CYS A 102 5.80 -4.46 10.67
C CYS A 102 6.20 -5.43 9.56
N SER A 103 5.94 -6.73 9.72
CA SER A 103 6.15 -7.75 8.68
C SER A 103 5.31 -7.44 7.44
N THR A 104 4.02 -7.12 7.61
CA THR A 104 3.11 -6.75 6.52
C THR A 104 3.56 -5.48 5.81
N ILE A 105 4.07 -4.48 6.54
CA ILE A 105 4.62 -3.26 5.92
C ILE A 105 5.78 -3.60 4.98
N LEU A 106 6.69 -4.48 5.41
CA LEU A 106 7.87 -4.86 4.63
C LEU A 106 7.52 -5.74 3.43
N SER A 107 6.67 -6.76 3.62
CA SER A 107 6.19 -7.59 2.51
C SER A 107 5.48 -6.74 1.46
N THR A 108 4.63 -5.80 1.89
CA THR A 108 3.91 -4.90 0.99
C THR A 108 4.84 -3.89 0.30
N ALA A 109 5.85 -3.36 1.01
CA ALA A 109 6.84 -2.48 0.40
C ALA A 109 7.63 -3.21 -0.71
N ARG A 110 8.04 -4.46 -0.49
CA ARG A 110 8.71 -5.25 -1.53
C ARG A 110 7.78 -5.49 -2.72
N TYR A 111 6.51 -5.85 -2.46
CA TYR A 111 5.51 -6.02 -3.50
C TYR A 111 5.34 -4.74 -4.33
N ALA A 112 5.22 -3.59 -3.68
CA ALA A 112 5.14 -2.29 -4.35
C ALA A 112 6.34 -2.03 -5.26
N TYR A 113 7.56 -2.26 -4.77
CA TYR A 113 8.78 -2.07 -5.57
C TYR A 113 8.86 -3.03 -6.77
N ALA A 114 8.33 -4.24 -6.64
CA ALA A 114 8.32 -5.23 -7.72
C ALA A 114 7.24 -4.95 -8.79
N ASN A 115 6.17 -4.23 -8.43
CA ASN A 115 5.00 -4.03 -9.29
C ASN A 115 4.78 -2.56 -9.72
N THR A 116 5.74 -1.68 -9.45
CA THR A 116 5.71 -0.28 -9.91
C THR A 116 7.08 0.15 -10.43
N PRO A 117 7.14 1.09 -11.40
CA PRO A 117 8.40 1.53 -11.98
C PRO A 117 9.29 2.30 -10.99
N ASP A 118 10.59 2.41 -11.31
CA ASP A 118 11.55 3.17 -10.50
C ASP A 118 11.25 4.66 -10.35
N THR A 119 10.43 5.19 -11.26
CA THR A 119 9.97 6.57 -11.25
C THR A 119 8.79 6.83 -10.32
N ASP A 120 8.20 5.83 -9.66
CA ASP A 120 7.11 6.02 -8.71
C ASP A 120 7.60 6.52 -7.33
N SER A 121 8.11 7.74 -7.34
CA SER A 121 8.72 8.37 -6.17
C SER A 121 7.74 8.59 -5.02
N LYS A 122 6.44 8.75 -5.31
CA LYS A 122 5.40 8.97 -4.29
C LYS A 122 5.16 7.72 -3.46
N LEU A 123 4.96 6.57 -4.10
CA LEU A 123 4.75 5.31 -3.38
C LEU A 123 6.00 4.90 -2.60
N ARG A 124 7.18 5.05 -3.21
CA ARG A 124 8.46 4.75 -2.57
C ARG A 124 8.70 5.62 -1.35
N ALA A 125 8.60 6.94 -1.48
CA ALA A 125 8.75 7.86 -0.36
C ALA A 125 7.75 7.59 0.76
N HIS A 126 6.49 7.22 0.42
CA HIS A 126 5.49 6.83 1.40
C HIS A 126 5.95 5.63 2.24
N TYR A 127 6.45 4.56 1.60
CA TYR A 127 6.94 3.38 2.31
C TYR A 127 8.20 3.66 3.13
N LEU A 128 9.15 4.41 2.60
CA LEU A 128 10.36 4.80 3.34
C LEU A 128 9.99 5.58 4.61
N ALA A 129 9.10 6.57 4.50
CA ALA A 129 8.63 7.33 5.65
C ALA A 129 7.86 6.45 6.66
N LEU A 130 7.02 5.53 6.19
CA LEU A 130 6.29 4.59 7.04
C LEU A 130 7.25 3.67 7.83
N ILE A 131 8.28 3.13 7.17
CA ILE A 131 9.28 2.26 7.80
C ILE A 131 10.11 3.03 8.83
N ILE A 132 10.60 4.22 8.48
CA ILE A 132 11.40 5.08 9.38
C ILE A 132 10.60 5.50 10.62
N ARG A 133 9.31 5.81 10.47
CA ARG A 133 8.41 6.14 11.59
C ARG A 133 8.17 4.93 12.50
N SER A 134 8.19 3.72 11.95
CA SER A 134 8.00 2.46 12.67
C SER A 134 9.31 1.83 13.20
N ARG A 135 10.47 2.50 13.06
CA ARG A 135 11.81 1.98 13.41
C ARG A 135 11.95 1.40 14.81
N GLY A 136 11.25 1.96 15.80
CA GLY A 136 11.30 1.48 17.19
C GLY A 136 10.77 0.05 17.34
N THR A 137 9.78 -0.32 16.53
CA THR A 137 9.22 -1.67 16.51
C THR A 137 10.18 -2.64 15.81
N PHE A 138 10.73 -2.25 14.65
CA PHE A 138 11.71 -3.06 13.91
C PHE A 138 12.96 -3.38 14.73
N LYS A 139 13.46 -2.43 15.52
CA LYS A 139 14.62 -2.64 16.41
C LYS A 139 14.37 -3.76 17.44
N ARG A 140 13.14 -3.92 17.93
CA ARG A 140 12.81 -4.93 18.95
C ARG A 140 12.47 -6.30 18.35
N SER A 141 11.89 -6.34 17.16
CA SER A 141 11.38 -7.59 16.57
C SER A 141 12.41 -8.36 15.74
N GLY A 142 13.50 -7.72 15.30
CA GLY A 142 14.49 -8.32 14.39
C GLY A 142 13.97 -8.54 12.97
N THR A 143 12.70 -8.20 12.69
CA THR A 143 12.04 -8.43 11.39
C THR A 143 12.79 -7.77 10.24
N MET A 144 13.38 -6.58 10.47
CA MET A 144 14.14 -5.88 9.45
C MET A 144 15.38 -6.65 9.00
N GLN A 145 16.11 -7.27 9.94
CA GLN A 145 17.31 -8.04 9.63
C GLN A 145 16.98 -9.25 8.77
N LEU A 146 15.94 -10.01 9.14
CA LEU A 146 15.47 -11.16 8.38
C LEU A 146 15.08 -10.77 6.95
N GLU A 147 14.31 -9.70 6.82
CA GLU A 147 13.79 -9.22 5.53
C GLU A 147 14.90 -8.68 4.62
N MET A 148 15.89 -7.98 5.18
CA MET A 148 17.07 -7.52 4.45
C MET A 148 17.95 -8.67 3.98
N HIS A 149 18.13 -9.71 4.81
CA HIS A 149 18.89 -10.91 4.43
C HIS A 149 18.23 -11.68 3.29
N ASN A 150 16.90 -11.77 3.31
CA ASN A 150 16.14 -12.44 2.26
C ASN A 150 16.17 -11.68 0.93
N GLY A 151 16.60 -10.40 0.93
CA GLY A 151 17.09 -9.67 -0.24
C GLY A 151 16.11 -9.55 -1.42
N GLY A 152 16.61 -9.02 -2.56
CA GLY A 152 15.88 -9.04 -3.84
C GLY A 152 15.09 -7.77 -4.22
N SER A 153 15.24 -6.66 -3.49
CA SER A 153 14.56 -5.40 -3.82
C SER A 153 15.45 -4.18 -3.57
N GLN A 154 15.34 -3.17 -4.43
CA GLN A 154 15.99 -1.85 -4.25
C GLN A 154 15.52 -1.15 -2.96
N LEU A 155 14.37 -1.55 -2.39
CA LEU A 155 13.80 -1.01 -1.16
C LEU A 155 14.83 -0.80 -0.04
N PHE A 156 15.71 -1.78 0.20
CA PHE A 156 16.65 -1.71 1.31
C PHE A 156 17.81 -0.74 1.05
N PHE A 157 18.21 -0.58 -0.21
CA PHE A 157 19.17 0.46 -0.60
C PHE A 157 18.55 1.85 -0.43
N ASP A 158 17.35 2.05 -0.95
CA ASP A 158 16.63 3.32 -0.81
C ASP A 158 16.35 3.66 0.67
N LEU A 159 16.05 2.65 1.49
CA LEU A 159 15.89 2.78 2.95
C LEU A 159 17.20 3.16 3.64
N PHE A 160 18.32 2.56 3.26
CA PHE A 160 19.62 2.94 3.79
C PHE A 160 19.93 4.41 3.50
N VAL A 161 19.76 4.85 2.25
CA VAL A 161 19.97 6.25 1.85
C VAL A 161 19.04 7.18 2.63
N ALA A 162 17.75 6.85 2.74
CA ALA A 162 16.78 7.64 3.48
C ALA A 162 17.10 7.75 4.99
N LEU A 163 17.63 6.67 5.59
CA LEU A 163 18.07 6.68 6.99
C LEU A 163 19.31 7.55 7.19
N CYS A 164 20.29 7.52 6.27
CA CYS A 164 21.45 8.41 6.32
C CYS A 164 21.02 9.88 6.29
N ASN A 165 20.18 10.26 5.32
CA ASN A 165 19.65 11.63 5.22
C ASN A 165 18.88 12.04 6.50
N HIS A 166 18.09 11.11 7.07
CA HIS A 166 17.37 11.38 8.30
C HIS A 166 18.30 11.65 9.50
N VAL A 167 19.45 10.97 9.57
CA VAL A 167 20.47 11.22 10.61
C VAL A 167 21.11 12.59 10.42
N ASP A 168 21.45 12.96 9.19
CA ASP A 168 22.02 14.27 8.87
C ASP A 168 21.06 15.41 9.22
N ASP A 169 19.78 15.26 8.89
CA ASP A 169 18.73 16.22 9.24
C ASP A 169 18.64 16.41 10.76
N VAL A 170 18.64 15.32 11.53
CA VAL A 170 18.59 15.38 13.00
C VAL A 170 19.85 16.02 13.59
N ALA A 171 21.02 15.71 13.04
CA ALA A 171 22.29 16.28 13.47
C ALA A 171 22.42 17.78 13.15
N SER A 172 21.79 18.24 12.07
CA SER A 172 21.78 19.66 11.68
C SER A 172 20.91 20.56 12.58
N ILE A 173 19.98 19.94 13.33
CA ILE A 173 19.05 20.62 14.24
C ILE A 173 19.58 20.61 15.70
N ALA A 174 20.55 19.75 16.01
CA ALA A 174 21.17 19.59 17.31
C ALA A 174 22.37 20.53 17.53
#